data_AF-A0A3G9J5S7-F1
#
_entry.id   AF-A0A3G9J5S7-F1
#
_cell.length_a   1.000
_cell.length_b   1.000
_cell.length_c   1.000
_cell.angle_alpha   90.00
_cell.angle_beta   90.00
_cell.angle_gamma   90.00
#
_symmetry.space_group_name_H-M   'P 1'
#
loop_
_entity.id
_entity.type
_entity.pdbx_description
1 polymer ?
#
loop_
_entity_poly.entity_id
_entity_poly.type
_entity_poly.pdbx_seq_one_letter_code
_entity_poly.pdbx_strand_id
1 'polypeptide(L)'
;MDKYGDWLVMLIAGSILIFWLYRMFYRWLHEPPGLNSKLLLSRAEEVRENDEHVIFLEQAGYEVTHGKYRVPITIDLDGQTLYSRLFIDLIAEKDGKHYIVKTARDRMPIDWTGSGVRDRLLVYALLMPECEGILFIDQRDRTIRTITFRFG
;
A
#
# COMPACT_ATOMS: atom_id res chain seq x y z
N MET A 1 33.16 -38.77 -7.89
CA MET A 1 33.00 -38.05 -6.60
C MET A 1 31.73 -37.20 -6.67
N ASP A 2 30.64 -37.77 -7.20
CA ASP A 2 29.53 -36.98 -7.76
C ASP A 2 28.23 -37.08 -6.95
N LYS A 3 28.08 -38.12 -6.12
CA LYS A 3 26.89 -38.34 -5.30
C LYS A 3 26.72 -37.31 -4.17
N TYR A 4 27.82 -36.83 -3.60
CA TYR A 4 27.77 -35.85 -2.51
C TYR A 4 27.44 -34.44 -3.00
N GLY A 5 27.92 -34.07 -4.20
CA GLY A 5 27.59 -32.79 -4.83
C GLY A 5 26.11 -32.74 -5.23
N ASP A 6 25.60 -33.81 -5.82
CA ASP A 6 24.20 -33.90 -6.25
C ASP A 6 23.22 -33.87 -5.06
N TRP A 7 23.55 -34.57 -3.97
CA TRP A 7 22.76 -34.53 -2.74
C TRP A 7 22.78 -33.15 -2.06
N LEU A 8 23.94 -32.48 -2.04
CA LEU A 8 24.07 -31.12 -1.49
C LEU A 8 23.25 -30.12 -2.32
N VAL A 9 23.33 -30.19 -3.65
CA VAL A 9 22.56 -29.33 -4.56
C VAL A 9 21.06 -29.57 -4.39
N MET A 10 20.62 -30.82 -4.27
CA MET A 10 19.22 -31.17 -4.06
C MET A 10 18.70 -30.66 -2.70
N LEU A 11 19.53 -30.70 -1.65
CA LEU A 11 19.18 -30.19 -0.32
C LEU A 11 19.07 -28.66 -0.32
N ILE A 12 20.01 -27.97 -0.97
CA ILE A 12 19.97 -26.51 -1.13
C ILE A 12 18.74 -26.09 -1.95
N ALA A 13 18.51 -26.72 -3.10
CA ALA A 13 17.36 -26.44 -3.96
C ALA A 13 16.04 -26.68 -3.24
N GLY A 14 15.92 -27.80 -2.49
CA GLY A 14 14.74 -28.10 -1.68
C GLY A 14 14.51 -27.07 -0.58
N SER A 15 15.57 -26.62 0.10
CA SER A 15 15.48 -25.60 1.14
C SER A 15 15.03 -24.25 0.57
N ILE A 16 15.56 -23.86 -0.59
CA ILE A 16 15.13 -22.64 -1.30
C ILE A 16 13.67 -22.74 -1.70
N LEU A 17 13.23 -23.89 -2.21
CA LEU A 17 11.84 -24.11 -2.64
C LEU A 17 10.86 -24.09 -1.46
N ILE A 18 11.23 -24.70 -0.33
CA ILE A 18 10.45 -24.64 0.91
C ILE A 18 10.39 -23.21 1.45
N PHE A 19 11.50 -22.47 1.44
CA PHE A 19 11.52 -21.07 1.85
C PHE A 19 10.63 -20.19 0.95
N TRP A 20 10.66 -20.43 -0.36
CA TRP A 20 9.80 -19.75 -1.33
C TRP A 20 8.32 -20.07 -1.11
N LEU A 21 7.98 -21.36 -0.93
CA LEU A 21 6.61 -21.80 -0.63
C LEU A 21 6.14 -21.25 0.72
N TYR A 22 7.00 -21.24 1.73
CA TYR A 22 6.70 -20.65 3.03
C TYR A 22 6.41 -19.16 2.88
N ARG A 23 7.25 -18.40 2.16
CA ARG A 23 7.03 -16.97 1.93
C ARG A 23 5.73 -16.72 1.15
N MET A 24 5.47 -17.49 0.10
CA MET A 24 4.25 -17.38 -0.71
C MET A 24 3.00 -17.70 0.11
N PHE A 25 3.04 -18.79 0.89
CA PHE A 25 1.94 -19.21 1.76
C PHE A 25 1.73 -18.22 2.91
N TYR A 26 2.80 -17.74 3.54
CA TYR A 26 2.73 -16.74 4.60
C TYR A 26 2.13 -15.44 4.10
N ARG A 27 2.49 -15.01 2.88
CA ARG A 27 1.90 -13.83 2.22
C ARG A 27 0.43 -14.07 1.89
N TRP A 28 0.07 -15.21 1.30
CA TRP A 28 -1.31 -15.56 0.99
C TRP A 28 -2.20 -15.64 2.24
N LEU A 29 -1.66 -16.15 3.36
CA LEU A 29 -2.37 -16.26 4.63
C LEU A 29 -2.55 -14.91 5.34
N HIS A 30 -1.60 -13.99 5.18
CA HIS A 30 -1.66 -12.64 5.75
C HIS A 30 -2.22 -11.58 4.81
N GLU A 31 -2.63 -11.93 3.58
CA GLU A 31 -3.47 -11.06 2.75
C GLU A 31 -4.77 -10.79 3.52
N PRO A 32 -5.02 -9.55 3.99
CA PRO A 32 -6.22 -9.29 4.76
C PRO A 32 -7.46 -9.51 3.87
N PRO A 33 -8.48 -10.24 4.37
CA PRO A 33 -9.69 -10.52 3.62
C PRO A 33 -10.55 -9.26 3.59
N GLY A 34 -10.30 -8.38 2.62
CA GLY A 34 -11.18 -7.27 2.26
C GLY A 34 -11.77 -7.51 0.87
N LEU A 35 -12.94 -8.15 0.80
CA LEU A 35 -13.64 -8.37 -0.48
C LEU A 35 -13.88 -7.03 -1.25
N ASN A 36 -13.91 -5.91 -0.53
CA ASN A 36 -14.07 -4.57 -1.09
C ASN A 36 -12.74 -3.95 -1.53
N SER A 37 -11.63 -4.17 -0.83
CA SER A 37 -10.34 -3.57 -1.16
C SER A 37 -9.70 -4.25 -2.37
N LYS A 38 -9.82 -5.58 -2.52
CA LYS A 38 -9.43 -6.26 -3.77
C LYS A 38 -10.23 -5.77 -4.98
N LEU A 39 -11.53 -5.52 -4.83
CA LEU A 39 -12.37 -4.99 -5.91
C LEU A 39 -12.06 -3.52 -6.23
N LEU A 40 -11.76 -2.71 -5.22
CA LEU A 40 -11.32 -1.33 -5.40
C LEU A 40 -9.97 -1.30 -6.14
N LEU A 41 -9.01 -2.09 -5.68
CA LEU A 41 -7.65 -2.12 -6.24
C LEU A 41 -7.54 -2.85 -7.58
N SER A 42 -8.54 -3.66 -7.98
CA SER A 42 -8.54 -4.32 -9.30
C SER A 42 -8.57 -3.32 -10.47
N ARG A 43 -8.88 -2.05 -10.19
CA ARG A 43 -8.88 -0.95 -11.16
C ARG A 43 -7.74 0.05 -10.89
N ALA A 44 -6.83 -0.25 -9.98
CA ALA A 44 -5.62 0.54 -9.78
C ALA A 44 -4.74 0.45 -11.04
N GLU A 45 -4.01 1.53 -11.32
CA GLU A 45 -2.97 1.49 -12.34
C GLU A 45 -1.87 0.52 -11.94
N GLU A 46 -1.18 -0.05 -12.93
CA GLU A 46 0.03 -0.83 -12.70
C GLU A 46 1.12 0.04 -12.05
N VAL A 47 1.95 -0.59 -11.23
CA VAL A 47 3.09 0.08 -10.59
C VAL A 47 4.09 0.48 -11.67
N ARG A 48 4.49 1.75 -11.67
CA ARG A 48 5.56 2.24 -12.53
C ARG A 48 6.87 2.16 -11.77
N GLU A 49 7.68 1.15 -12.07
CA GLU A 49 8.96 0.91 -11.37
C GLU A 49 9.92 2.11 -11.43
N ASN A 50 9.86 2.90 -12.52
CA ASN A 50 10.69 4.10 -12.69
C ASN A 50 10.15 5.36 -11.99
N ASP A 51 9.06 5.25 -11.22
CA ASP A 51 8.52 6.38 -10.46
C ASP A 51 9.38 6.66 -9.22
N GLU A 52 9.81 7.91 -9.04
CA GLU A 52 10.64 8.31 -7.91
C GLU A 52 9.97 8.02 -6.55
N HIS A 53 8.64 8.00 -6.47
CA HIS A 53 7.91 7.70 -5.23
C HIS A 53 8.02 6.21 -4.89
N VAL A 54 8.02 5.36 -5.91
CA VAL A 54 8.18 3.90 -5.78
C VAL A 54 9.59 3.60 -5.29
N ILE A 55 10.60 4.15 -5.98
CA ILE A 55 12.01 3.96 -5.61
C ILE A 55 12.27 4.42 -4.16
N PHE A 56 11.71 5.57 -3.77
CA PHE A 56 11.89 6.10 -2.41
C PHE A 56 11.28 5.17 -1.33
N LEU A 57 10.10 4.60 -1.60
CA LEU A 57 9.45 3.64 -0.71
C LEU A 57 10.23 2.33 -0.62
N GLU A 58 10.71 1.82 -1.75
CA GLU A 58 11.53 0.60 -1.82
C GLU A 58 12.86 0.74 -1.07
N GLN A 59 13.52 1.89 -1.20
CA GLN A 59 14.71 2.21 -0.42
C GLN A 59 14.44 2.25 1.09
N ALA A 60 13.22 2.57 1.50
CA ALA A 60 12.78 2.54 2.91
C ALA A 60 12.26 1.16 3.36
N GLY A 61 12.35 0.14 2.49
CA GLY A 61 11.98 -1.24 2.76
C GLY A 61 10.48 -1.54 2.61
N TYR A 62 9.76 -0.73 1.83
CA TYR A 62 8.37 -1.01 1.44
C TYR A 62 8.32 -1.61 0.03
N GLU A 63 7.44 -2.58 -0.21
CA GLU A 63 7.13 -3.10 -1.54
C GLU A 63 5.89 -2.37 -2.08
N VAL A 64 5.98 -1.73 -3.25
CA VAL A 64 4.79 -1.08 -3.85
C VAL A 64 4.00 -2.12 -4.63
N THR A 65 2.75 -2.38 -4.21
CA THR A 65 1.93 -3.45 -4.78
C THR A 65 0.96 -2.95 -5.85
N HIS A 66 0.47 -1.71 -5.71
CA HIS A 66 -0.47 -1.10 -6.66
C HIS A 66 -0.09 0.35 -6.94
N GLY A 67 -0.26 0.74 -8.20
CA GLY A 67 -0.07 2.11 -8.64
C GLY A 67 -1.23 3.01 -8.20
N LYS A 68 -1.32 4.15 -8.87
CA LYS A 68 -2.34 5.15 -8.57
C LYS A 68 -3.73 4.63 -8.81
N TYR A 69 -4.63 4.92 -7.88
CA TYR A 69 -6.03 4.56 -8.00
C TYR A 69 -6.96 5.77 -7.84
N ARG A 70 -7.90 5.89 -8.78
CA ARG A 70 -8.97 6.89 -8.77
C ARG A 70 -10.27 6.21 -8.33
N VAL A 71 -10.72 6.53 -7.13
CA VAL A 71 -11.99 6.05 -6.57
C VAL A 71 -13.09 7.01 -7.03
N PRO A 72 -13.98 6.63 -7.97
CA PRO A 72 -15.11 7.47 -8.36
C PRO A 72 -16.14 7.49 -7.23
N ILE A 73 -16.72 8.67 -6.96
CA ILE A 73 -17.78 8.83 -5.96
C ILE A 73 -18.94 9.53 -6.64
N THR A 74 -20.13 8.94 -6.54
CA THR A 74 -21.39 9.57 -6.93
C THR A 74 -22.13 9.94 -5.66
N ILE A 75 -22.61 11.18 -5.58
CA ILE A 75 -23.28 11.75 -4.41
C ILE A 75 -24.66 12.22 -4.87
N ASP A 76 -25.71 11.80 -4.20
CA ASP A 76 -27.03 12.38 -4.39
C ASP A 76 -27.22 13.51 -3.37
N LEU A 77 -27.50 14.72 -3.86
CA LEU A 77 -27.74 15.90 -3.04
C LEU A 77 -29.09 16.48 -3.44
N ASP A 78 -30.12 16.23 -2.63
CA ASP A 78 -31.48 16.72 -2.83
C ASP A 78 -32.03 16.45 -4.25
N GLY A 79 -31.77 15.25 -4.79
CA GLY A 79 -32.17 14.85 -6.14
C GLY A 79 -31.25 15.35 -7.26
N GLN A 80 -30.18 16.09 -6.93
CA GLN A 80 -29.09 16.38 -7.85
C GLN A 80 -27.97 15.36 -7.72
N THR A 81 -27.63 14.68 -8.81
CA THR A 81 -26.45 13.81 -8.85
C THR A 81 -25.17 14.63 -9.03
N LEU A 82 -24.28 14.57 -8.04
CA LEU A 82 -22.93 15.12 -8.07
C LEU A 82 -21.90 14.00 -8.28
N TYR A 83 -20.81 14.34 -8.94
CA TYR A 83 -19.70 13.42 -9.16
C TYR A 83 -18.42 13.98 -8.54
N SER A 84 -17.76 13.14 -7.77
CA SER A 84 -16.48 13.43 -7.13
C SER A 84 -15.55 12.24 -7.29
N ARG A 85 -14.35 12.36 -6.71
CA ARG A 85 -13.35 11.30 -6.71
C ARG A 85 -12.36 11.47 -5.57
N LEU A 86 -11.91 10.34 -5.04
CA LEU A 86 -10.71 10.27 -4.21
C LEU A 86 -9.55 9.70 -5.03
N PHE A 87 -8.35 10.08 -4.64
CA PHE A 87 -7.11 9.55 -5.20
C PHE A 87 -6.30 8.87 -4.12
N ILE A 88 -5.96 7.62 -4.34
CA ILE A 88 -4.92 6.89 -3.64
C ILE A 88 -3.69 6.94 -4.56
N ASP A 89 -2.56 7.43 -4.06
CA ASP A 89 -1.41 7.65 -4.94
C ASP A 89 -0.66 6.35 -5.22
N LEU A 90 -0.45 5.51 -4.20
CA LEU A 90 0.08 4.15 -4.30
C LEU A 90 -0.47 3.28 -3.14
N ILE A 91 -0.30 1.96 -3.23
CA ILE A 91 -0.41 1.04 -2.09
C ILE A 91 0.95 0.38 -1.86
N ALA A 92 1.41 0.42 -0.62
CA ALA A 92 2.67 -0.17 -0.20
C ALA A 92 2.45 -1.28 0.82
N GLU A 93 3.36 -2.24 0.87
CA GLU A 93 3.40 -3.33 1.84
C GLU A 93 4.73 -3.30 2.58
N LYS A 94 4.71 -3.56 3.88
CA LYS A 94 5.92 -3.82 4.67
C LYS A 94 5.60 -4.80 5.79
N ASP A 95 6.41 -5.84 5.90
CA ASP A 95 6.26 -6.90 6.91
C ASP A 95 4.83 -7.53 6.91
N GLY A 96 4.25 -7.72 5.72
CA GLY A 96 2.90 -8.26 5.54
C GLY A 96 1.76 -7.30 5.89
N LYS A 97 2.07 -6.03 6.16
CA LYS A 97 1.09 -4.98 6.46
C LYS A 97 0.94 -4.04 5.27
N HIS A 98 -0.30 -3.73 4.91
CA HIS A 98 -0.61 -2.80 3.83
C HIS A 98 -0.79 -1.37 4.33
N TYR A 99 -0.36 -0.44 3.49
CA TYR A 99 -0.43 0.99 3.75
C TYR A 99 -0.92 1.75 2.52
N ILE A 100 -1.77 2.74 2.76
CA ILE A 100 -2.19 3.70 1.73
C ILE A 100 -1.11 4.76 1.62
N VAL A 101 -0.61 5.04 0.42
CA VAL A 101 0.39 6.09 0.21
C VAL A 101 -0.27 7.37 -0.29
N LYS A 102 0.08 8.49 0.34
CA LYS A 102 -0.28 9.85 -0.05
C LYS A 102 0.98 10.68 -0.28
N THR A 103 1.11 11.26 -1.46
CA THR A 103 2.25 12.13 -1.79
C THR A 103 1.99 13.57 -1.39
N ALA A 104 3.02 14.24 -0.87
CA ALA A 104 3.02 15.67 -0.64
C ALA A 104 2.81 16.44 -1.95
N ARG A 105 2.02 17.52 -1.89
CA ARG A 105 1.71 18.37 -3.04
C ARG A 105 1.75 19.82 -2.59
N ASP A 106 2.55 20.64 -3.27
CA ASP A 106 2.73 22.07 -2.95
C ASP A 106 1.43 22.85 -2.82
N ARG A 107 0.48 22.56 -3.71
CA ARG A 107 -0.82 23.24 -3.76
C ARG A 107 -1.82 22.75 -2.70
N MET A 108 -1.51 21.69 -1.96
CA MET A 108 -2.40 21.13 -0.94
C MET A 108 -1.58 20.63 0.27
N PRO A 109 -0.92 21.56 1.00
CA PRO A 109 -0.20 21.21 2.21
C PRO A 109 -1.15 20.65 3.26
N ILE A 110 -0.63 19.77 4.12
CA ILE A 110 -1.36 19.26 5.27
C ILE A 110 -1.05 20.17 6.45
N ASP A 111 -2.09 20.63 7.13
CA ASP A 111 -1.95 21.19 8.46
C ASP A 111 -1.70 20.03 9.44
N TRP A 112 -0.55 20.03 10.11
CA TRP A 112 -0.10 18.96 11.00
C TRP A 112 -0.74 19.01 12.40
N THR A 113 -1.88 19.69 12.54
CA THR A 113 -2.77 19.58 13.70
C THR A 113 -3.60 18.30 13.62
N GLY A 114 -4.18 17.88 14.77
CA GLY A 114 -5.06 16.70 14.80
C GLY A 114 -6.28 16.82 13.87
N SER A 115 -6.90 18.01 13.80
CA SER A 115 -8.00 18.30 12.87
C SER A 115 -7.54 18.31 11.42
N GLY A 116 -6.38 18.90 11.11
CA GLY A 116 -5.87 18.95 9.75
C GLY A 116 -5.54 17.56 9.20
N VAL A 117 -4.90 16.71 10.02
CA VAL A 117 -4.63 15.31 9.68
C VAL A 117 -5.93 14.52 9.52
N ARG A 118 -6.89 14.69 10.45
CA ARG A 118 -8.21 14.04 10.37
C ARG A 118 -8.93 14.41 9.08
N ASP A 119 -9.11 15.69 8.81
CA ASP A 119 -9.93 16.17 7.69
C ASP A 119 -9.34 15.75 6.34
N ARG A 120 -8.01 15.58 6.28
CA ARG A 120 -7.31 15.20 5.06
C ARG A 120 -7.17 13.69 4.86
N LEU A 121 -6.88 12.95 5.94
CA LEU A 121 -6.41 11.57 5.86
C LEU A 121 -7.40 10.54 6.41
N LEU A 122 -8.33 10.93 7.30
CA LEU A 122 -9.27 9.98 7.92
C LEU A 122 -10.12 9.25 6.87
N VAL A 123 -10.54 9.95 5.81
CA VAL A 123 -11.36 9.35 4.75
C VAL A 123 -10.71 8.11 4.11
N TYR A 124 -9.38 8.07 4.03
CA TYR A 124 -8.65 6.93 3.47
C TYR A 124 -8.62 5.75 4.45
N ALA A 125 -8.42 6.03 5.75
CA ALA A 125 -8.48 5.00 6.78
C ALA A 125 -9.88 4.38 6.89
N LEU A 126 -10.93 5.17 6.64
CA LEU A 126 -12.31 4.67 6.59
C LEU A 126 -12.62 3.92 5.29
N LEU A 127 -12.01 4.31 4.17
CA LEU A 127 -12.21 3.66 2.88
C LEU A 127 -11.58 2.26 2.82
N MET A 128 -10.42 2.09 3.47
CA MET A 128 -9.64 0.85 3.50
C MET A 128 -9.24 0.54 4.95
N PRO A 129 -10.20 0.10 5.79
CA PRO A 129 -9.97 -0.15 7.21
C PRO A 129 -9.00 -1.31 7.48
N GLU A 130 -8.75 -2.16 6.48
CA GLU A 130 -7.78 -3.25 6.54
C GLU A 130 -6.32 -2.81 6.40
N CYS A 131 -6.06 -1.59 5.95
CA CYS A 131 -4.70 -1.04 5.95
C CYS A 131 -4.27 -0.66 7.37
N GLU A 132 -3.02 -0.95 7.72
CA GLU A 132 -2.44 -0.61 9.03
C GLU A 132 -2.36 0.91 9.23
N GLY A 133 -2.20 1.66 8.15
CA GLY A 133 -2.18 3.11 8.21
C GLY A 133 -1.94 3.77 6.86
N ILE A 134 -1.66 5.06 6.93
CA ILE A 134 -1.39 5.91 5.77
C ILE A 134 0.06 6.39 5.84
N LEU A 135 0.81 6.16 4.76
CA LEU A 135 2.14 6.71 4.57
C LEU A 135 2.01 8.05 3.85
N PHE A 136 2.34 9.12 4.53
CA PHE A 136 2.52 10.42 3.89
C PHE A 136 3.98 10.60 3.50
N ILE A 137 4.24 10.70 2.20
CA ILE A 137 5.60 10.81 1.66
C ILE A 137 5.86 12.22 1.13
N ASP A 138 6.95 12.81 1.60
CA ASP A 138 7.51 14.03 1.05
C ASP A 138 8.89 13.73 0.49
N GLN A 139 9.01 13.75 -0.84
CA GLN A 139 10.28 13.48 -1.51
C GLN A 139 11.29 14.62 -1.36
N ARG A 140 10.81 15.87 -1.28
CA ARG A 140 11.70 17.04 -1.20
C ARG A 140 12.42 17.04 0.14
N ASP A 141 11.67 16.77 1.20
CA ASP A 141 12.20 16.67 2.55
C ASP A 141 12.72 15.25 2.88
N ARG A 142 12.60 14.30 1.94
CA ARG A 142 12.92 12.87 2.12
C ARG A 142 12.33 12.30 3.41
N THR A 143 11.06 12.58 3.67
CA THR A 143 10.37 12.09 4.86
C THR A 143 9.25 11.14 4.51
N ILE A 144 9.11 10.08 5.33
CA ILE A 144 7.97 9.17 5.33
C ILE A 144 7.35 9.24 6.71
N ARG A 145 6.11 9.72 6.79
CA ARG A 145 5.33 9.78 8.03
C ARG A 145 4.29 8.69 8.00
N THR A 146 4.21 7.89 9.07
CA THR A 146 3.17 6.87 9.22
C THR A 146 2.06 7.44 10.10
N ILE A 147 0.85 7.49 9.58
CA ILE A 147 -0.34 7.99 10.27
C ILE A 147 -1.27 6.80 10.53
N THR A 148 -1.64 6.61 11.79
CA THR A 148 -2.62 5.60 12.21
C THR A 148 -3.74 6.28 12.99
N PHE A 149 -4.98 5.83 12.76
CA PHE A 149 -6.17 6.33 13.44
C PHE A 149 -6.66 5.28 14.43
N ARG A 150 -7.00 5.70 15.65
CA ARG A 150 -7.62 4.86 16.67
C ARG A 150 -8.93 5.50 17.10
N PHE A 151 -10.00 4.71 17.11
CA PHE A 151 -11.31 5.12 17.59
C PHE A 151 -11.51 4.56 18.99
N GLY A 152 -12.14 5.32 19.88
CA GLY A 152 -12.39 4.97 21.27
C GLY A 152 -13.72 5.53 21.75
#